data_AF-A0A950BWJ3-F1
#
_entry.id   AF-A0A950BWJ3-F1
#
_cell.length_a   1.000
_cell.length_b   1.000
_cell.length_c   1.000
_cell.angle_alpha   90.00
_cell.angle_beta   90.00
_cell.angle_gamma   90.00
#
_symmetry.space_group_name_H-M   'P 1'
#
loop_
_entity.id
_entity.type
_entity.pdbx_description
1 polymer ?
#
loop_
_entity_poly.entity_id
_entity_poly.type
_entity_poly.pdbx_seq_one_letter_code
_entity_poly.pdbx_strand_id
1 'polypeptide(L)'
;MKILELALHAFGPFTDAVLDLSAGQEGLHLIYGPNEAGKSSALRALRQALFGIPAQSSDSFVHPYSKMRIGLTLRADGGRTLQLIRRKGNRNTLLGADGTTPLANGTVERFLGGLTEAEFKSRFALDHEELIQGGKAILQGGGELGAVLFQAGGGLKNLVEVRRELDRELDELFRPGGSKPRINAGLSDLKEANEVKRKTVLHSSEWLEHDTARREAARR
;
A
#
# COMPACT_ATOMS: atom_id res chain seq x y z
N MET A 1 11.98 7.11 23.60
CA MET A 1 12.69 5.80 23.64
C MET A 1 13.82 5.81 22.62
N LYS A 2 15.02 5.33 22.97
CA LYS A 2 16.19 5.19 22.08
C LYS A 2 16.68 3.74 22.07
N ILE A 3 16.97 3.19 20.89
CA ILE A 3 17.70 1.92 20.74
C ILE A 3 19.20 2.22 20.85
N LEU A 4 19.88 1.55 21.77
CA LEU A 4 21.32 1.73 21.99
C LEU A 4 22.14 0.64 21.34
N GLU A 5 21.62 -0.57 21.26
CA GLU A 5 22.36 -1.71 20.72
C GLU A 5 21.39 -2.76 20.20
N LEU A 6 21.74 -3.38 19.06
CA LEU A 6 21.12 -4.62 18.58
C LEU A 6 22.20 -5.70 18.50
N ALA A 7 22.09 -6.72 19.34
CA ALA A 7 23.00 -7.86 19.37
C ALA A 7 22.39 -9.06 18.63
N LEU A 8 23.03 -9.50 17.56
CA LEU A 8 22.61 -10.56 16.66
C LEU A 8 23.39 -11.84 17.00
N HIS A 9 23.15 -12.38 18.21
CA HIS A 9 23.85 -13.57 18.73
C HIS A 9 23.76 -14.77 17.79
N ALA A 10 22.54 -15.11 17.36
CA ALA A 10 22.29 -16.19 16.42
C ALA A 10 20.99 -15.90 15.68
N PHE A 11 21.07 -15.24 14.53
CA PHE A 11 19.87 -14.83 13.79
C PHE A 11 20.15 -14.60 12.30
N GLY A 12 19.39 -15.27 11.43
CA GLY A 12 19.57 -15.14 9.98
C GLY A 12 21.02 -15.48 9.58
N PRO A 13 21.73 -14.54 8.91
CA PRO A 13 23.12 -14.76 8.51
C PRO A 13 24.14 -14.44 9.62
N PHE A 14 23.70 -13.86 10.76
CA PHE A 14 24.59 -13.31 11.77
C PHE A 14 24.93 -14.31 12.86
N THR A 15 26.20 -14.29 13.28
CA THR A 15 26.72 -15.01 14.44
C THR A 15 27.49 -14.01 15.29
N ASP A 16 26.99 -13.73 16.49
CA ASP A 16 27.56 -12.78 17.46
C ASP A 16 27.94 -11.41 16.89
N ALA A 17 27.15 -10.90 15.96
CA ALA A 17 27.32 -9.55 15.42
C ALA A 17 26.63 -8.52 16.33
N VAL A 18 27.21 -7.33 16.47
CA VAL A 18 26.63 -6.25 17.29
C VAL A 18 26.55 -4.97 16.46
N LEU A 19 25.38 -4.33 16.49
CA LEU A 19 25.18 -2.99 15.96
C LEU A 19 25.08 -2.02 17.13
N ASP A 20 26.15 -1.29 17.38
CA ASP A 20 26.18 -0.20 18.37
C ASP A 20 25.49 1.05 17.78
N LEU A 21 24.39 1.45 18.42
CA LEU A 21 23.58 2.62 18.09
C LEU A 21 23.58 3.65 19.25
N SER A 22 24.49 3.48 20.21
CA SER A 22 24.57 4.32 21.40
C SER A 22 25.27 5.65 21.09
N ALA A 23 26.26 5.61 20.20
CA ALA A 23 27.08 6.72 19.75
C ALA A 23 26.33 7.70 18.82
N GLY A 24 26.94 8.84 18.54
CA GLY A 24 26.38 9.88 17.66
C GLY A 24 25.45 10.86 18.39
N GLN A 25 25.55 12.14 18.02
CA GLN A 25 24.75 13.24 18.59
C GLN A 25 23.53 13.59 17.72
N GLU A 26 23.60 13.28 16.42
CA GLU A 26 22.61 13.70 15.41
C GLU A 26 21.38 12.77 15.31
N GLY A 27 21.39 11.63 16.01
CA GLY A 27 20.27 10.68 16.00
C GLY A 27 20.04 9.93 14.67
N LEU A 28 20.96 10.06 13.71
CA LEU A 28 20.95 9.33 12.44
C LEU A 28 22.05 8.25 12.43
N HIS A 29 21.65 7.02 12.13
CA HIS A 29 22.57 5.90 11.94
C HIS A 29 22.45 5.34 10.52
N LEU A 30 23.57 5.27 9.80
CA LEU A 30 23.64 4.66 8.47
C LEU A 30 24.28 3.27 8.56
N ILE A 31 23.46 2.24 8.35
CA ILE A 31 23.92 0.85 8.25
C ILE A 31 23.99 0.50 6.77
N TYR A 32 25.20 0.37 6.24
CA TYR A 32 25.45 0.11 4.82
C TYR A 32 26.29 -1.14 4.62
N GLY A 33 26.21 -1.71 3.42
CA GLY A 33 26.98 -2.88 3.04
C GLY A 33 26.48 -3.46 1.71
N PRO A 34 27.19 -4.43 1.13
CA PRO A 34 26.78 -5.09 -0.12
C PRO A 34 25.39 -5.72 -0.06
N ASN A 35 24.88 -6.14 -1.23
CA ASN A 35 23.73 -7.03 -1.28
C ASN A 35 24.02 -8.29 -0.45
N GLU A 36 22.98 -8.84 0.16
CA GLU A 36 23.07 -10.05 1.02
C GLU A 36 23.87 -9.90 2.32
N ALA A 37 24.43 -8.72 2.62
CA ALA A 37 25.11 -8.43 3.90
C ALA A 37 24.20 -8.49 5.14
N GLY A 38 22.91 -8.85 4.99
CA GLY A 38 21.99 -9.05 6.10
C GLY A 38 21.25 -7.81 6.59
N LYS A 39 21.31 -6.66 5.88
CA LYS A 39 20.60 -5.41 6.26
C LYS A 39 19.12 -5.62 6.55
N SER A 40 18.39 -6.26 5.63
CA SER A 40 16.97 -6.59 5.82
C SER A 40 16.75 -7.60 6.94
N SER A 41 17.71 -8.50 7.17
CA SER A 41 17.68 -9.45 8.30
C SER A 41 17.88 -8.74 9.64
N ALA A 42 18.74 -7.71 9.71
CA ALA A 42 18.94 -6.91 10.91
C ALA A 42 17.67 -6.11 11.27
N LEU A 43 16.98 -5.52 10.27
CA LEU A 43 15.68 -4.87 10.49
C LEU A 43 14.62 -5.86 11.02
N ARG A 44 14.55 -7.07 10.43
CA ARG A 44 13.66 -8.13 10.93
C ARG A 44 14.03 -8.57 12.35
N ALA A 45 15.32 -8.67 12.67
CA ALA A 45 15.78 -8.99 14.01
C ALA A 45 15.36 -7.93 15.03
N LEU A 46 15.51 -6.65 14.70
CA LEU A 46 15.08 -5.54 15.55
C LEU A 46 13.58 -5.64 15.86
N ARG A 47 12.75 -5.83 14.83
CA ARG A 47 11.30 -6.04 15.00
C ARG A 47 11.01 -7.24 15.90
N GLN A 48 11.64 -8.38 15.66
CA GLN A 48 11.42 -9.60 16.42
C GLN A 48 11.96 -9.51 17.87
N ALA A 49 12.99 -8.71 18.12
CA ALA A 49 13.45 -8.43 19.48
C ALA A 49 12.40 -7.63 20.28
N LEU A 50 11.74 -6.66 19.63
CA LEU A 50 10.69 -5.84 20.24
C LEU A 50 9.40 -6.63 20.46
N PHE A 51 8.87 -7.29 19.43
CA PHE A 51 7.51 -7.87 19.43
C PHE A 51 7.47 -9.39 19.57
N GLY A 52 8.62 -10.05 19.48
CA GLY A 52 8.75 -11.50 19.57
C GLY A 52 9.10 -12.16 18.23
N ILE A 53 9.71 -13.34 18.34
CA ILE A 53 10.06 -14.16 17.17
C ILE A 53 8.84 -15.03 16.82
N PRO A 54 8.33 -14.98 15.58
CA PRO A 54 7.15 -15.75 15.18
C PRO A 54 7.35 -17.26 15.31
N ALA A 55 6.24 -18.01 15.36
CA ALA A 55 6.27 -19.47 15.46
C ALA A 55 7.05 -20.11 14.31
N GLN A 56 6.83 -19.60 13.09
CA GLN A 56 7.62 -19.89 11.90
C GLN A 56 8.49 -18.70 11.58
N SER A 57 9.79 -18.92 11.42
CA SER A 57 10.75 -17.89 11.05
C SER A 57 11.61 -18.38 9.90
N SER A 58 11.73 -17.56 8.85
CA SER A 58 12.64 -17.83 7.73
C SER A 58 14.10 -17.51 8.07
N ASP A 59 14.39 -17.01 9.28
CA ASP A 59 15.73 -16.60 9.72
C ASP A 59 16.57 -17.73 10.36
N SER A 60 16.15 -18.99 10.22
CA SER A 60 16.82 -20.14 10.83
C SER A 60 17.72 -20.93 9.87
N PHE A 61 18.18 -20.32 8.77
CA PHE A 61 18.94 -21.03 7.74
C PHE A 61 20.40 -21.31 8.14
N VAL A 62 21.01 -20.49 9.00
CA VAL A 62 22.32 -20.80 9.64
C VAL A 62 22.11 -21.42 11.02
N HIS A 63 21.18 -20.87 11.80
CA HIS A 63 20.99 -21.22 13.21
C HIS A 63 19.67 -21.94 13.42
N PRO A 64 19.65 -23.15 14.04
CA PRO A 64 18.41 -23.83 14.34
C PRO A 64 17.58 -23.03 15.34
N TYR A 65 16.25 -23.21 15.31
CA TYR A 65 15.31 -22.50 16.20
C TYR A 65 15.74 -22.51 17.67
N SER A 66 16.24 -23.62 18.20
CA SER A 66 16.67 -23.71 19.62
C SER A 66 17.83 -22.78 19.99
N LYS A 67 18.63 -22.36 19.02
CA LYS A 67 19.78 -21.46 19.23
C LYS A 67 19.48 -20.01 18.91
N MET A 68 18.38 -19.71 18.20
CA MET A 68 18.07 -18.35 17.77
C MET A 68 17.90 -17.39 18.95
N ARG A 69 18.72 -16.34 18.96
CA ARG A 69 18.76 -15.33 20.02
C ARG A 69 19.09 -13.95 19.45
N ILE A 70 18.38 -12.94 19.94
CA ILE A 70 18.56 -11.53 19.58
C ILE A 70 18.60 -10.73 20.89
N GLY A 71 19.67 -9.99 21.13
CA GLY A 71 19.80 -9.04 22.22
C GLY A 71 19.41 -7.63 21.80
N LEU A 72 18.88 -6.84 22.73
CA LEU A 72 18.49 -5.46 22.50
C LEU A 72 18.73 -4.63 23.75
N THR A 73 19.30 -3.44 23.57
CA THR A 73 19.46 -2.45 24.63
C THR A 73 18.62 -1.21 24.32
N LEU A 74 17.69 -0.88 25.20
CA LEU A 74 16.76 0.25 25.07
C LEU A 74 16.96 1.27 26.18
N ARG A 75 16.78 2.56 25.88
CA ARG A 75 16.74 3.65 26.86
C ARG A 75 15.39 4.38 26.80
N ALA A 76 14.74 4.52 27.95
CA ALA A 76 13.54 5.34 28.08
C ALA A 76 13.90 6.83 28.28
N ASP A 77 12.92 7.72 28.13
CA ASP A 77 13.15 9.17 28.17
C ASP A 77 13.59 9.66 29.56
N GLY A 78 13.35 8.88 30.62
CA GLY A 78 13.88 9.10 31.98
C GLY A 78 15.27 8.48 32.25
N GLY A 79 16.03 8.10 31.21
CA GLY A 79 17.38 7.53 31.36
C GLY A 79 17.44 6.05 31.76
N ARG A 80 16.33 5.46 32.21
CA ARG A 80 16.23 4.02 32.52
C ARG A 80 16.61 3.19 31.29
N THR A 81 17.57 2.29 31.47
CA THR A 81 18.04 1.37 30.42
C THR A 81 17.49 -0.04 30.68
N LEU A 82 17.11 -0.74 29.61
CA LEU A 82 16.70 -2.14 29.62
C LEU A 82 17.58 -2.91 28.65
N GLN A 83 18.26 -3.92 29.17
CA GLN A 83 18.96 -4.93 28.37
C GLN A 83 18.14 -6.22 28.41
N LEU A 84 17.88 -6.78 27.23
CA LEU A 84 17.08 -7.97 27.09
C LEU A 84 17.65 -8.90 26.02
N ILE A 85 17.34 -10.19 26.15
CA ILE A 85 17.57 -11.20 25.13
C ILE A 85 16.24 -11.85 24.79
N ARG A 86 15.89 -11.84 23.50
CA ARG A 86 14.78 -12.59 22.94
C ARG A 86 15.29 -13.89 22.36
N ARG A 87 14.83 -15.03 22.89
CA ARG A 87 15.06 -16.35 22.30
C ARG A 87 13.83 -16.83 21.55
N LYS A 88 14.03 -17.69 20.54
CA LYS A 88 12.93 -18.42 19.91
C LYS A 88 12.33 -19.44 20.88
N GLY A 89 11.00 -19.47 20.96
CA GLY A 89 10.26 -20.42 21.78
C GLY A 89 8.81 -19.98 21.95
N ASN A 90 8.04 -20.75 22.74
CA ASN A 90 6.63 -20.45 23.00
C ASN A 90 6.38 -19.95 24.43
N ARG A 91 7.35 -20.11 25.34
CA ARG A 91 7.26 -19.73 26.76
C ARG A 91 8.59 -19.14 27.22
N ASN A 92 8.53 -18.14 28.09
CA ASN A 92 9.71 -17.48 28.68
C ASN A 92 10.76 -17.14 27.60
N THR A 93 10.31 -16.42 26.57
CA THR A 93 11.13 -16.04 25.41
C THR A 93 11.88 -14.74 25.62
N LEU A 94 11.44 -13.93 26.59
CA LEU A 94 12.09 -12.69 26.99
C LEU A 94 12.93 -12.92 28.24
N LEU A 95 14.22 -12.69 28.11
CA LEU A 95 15.22 -12.92 29.14
C LEU A 95 15.95 -11.61 29.46
N GLY A 96 16.52 -11.52 30.65
CA GLY A 96 17.40 -10.43 31.05
C GLY A 96 18.75 -10.49 30.33
N ALA A 97 19.64 -9.56 30.70
CA ALA A 97 21.00 -9.46 30.17
C ALA A 97 21.84 -10.72 30.39
N ASP A 98 21.53 -11.49 31.44
CA ASP A 98 22.16 -12.78 31.75
C ASP A 98 21.80 -13.89 30.75
N GLY A 99 20.76 -13.69 29.92
CA GLY A 99 20.29 -14.67 28.96
C GLY A 99 19.64 -15.90 29.60
N THR A 100 19.29 -15.83 30.88
CA THR A 100 18.68 -16.94 31.64
C THR A 100 17.47 -16.53 32.46
N THR A 101 17.48 -15.35 33.09
CA THR A 101 16.39 -14.90 33.95
C THR A 101 15.22 -14.40 33.11
N PRO A 102 14.02 -15.00 33.21
CA PRO A 102 12.85 -14.50 32.49
C PRO A 102 12.45 -13.10 32.97
N LEU A 103 12.19 -12.19 32.03
CA LEU A 103 11.59 -10.90 32.36
C LEU A 103 10.07 -11.02 32.37
N ALA A 104 9.43 -10.20 33.21
CA ALA A 104 7.97 -10.13 33.27
C ALA A 104 7.37 -9.71 31.91
N ASN A 105 6.23 -10.30 31.56
CA ASN A 105 5.42 -9.85 30.43
C ASN A 105 5.08 -8.36 30.58
N GLY A 106 5.02 -7.60 29.48
CA GLY A 106 4.79 -6.15 29.54
C GLY A 106 6.06 -5.31 29.73
N THR A 107 7.23 -5.92 29.94
CA THR A 107 8.47 -5.17 30.20
C THR A 107 8.92 -4.35 29.00
N VAL A 108 8.82 -4.89 27.77
CA VAL A 108 9.19 -4.17 26.55
C VAL A 108 8.10 -3.18 26.16
N GLU A 109 6.84 -3.57 26.36
CA GLU A 109 5.64 -2.80 26.07
C GLU A 109 5.64 -1.47 26.85
N ARG A 110 6.14 -1.48 28.09
CA ARG A 110 6.36 -0.25 28.90
C ARG A 110 7.41 0.70 28.31
N PHE A 111 8.38 0.20 27.55
CA PHE A 111 9.34 1.04 26.81
C PHE A 111 8.78 1.52 25.47
N LEU A 112 7.88 0.74 24.87
CA LEU A 112 7.21 1.05 23.61
C LEU A 112 6.06 2.04 23.76
N GLY A 113 5.56 2.28 24.98
CA GLY A 113 4.50 3.26 25.23
C GLY A 113 3.15 2.88 24.59
N GLY A 114 2.88 1.58 24.43
CA GLY A 114 1.68 1.09 23.76
C GLY A 114 1.79 0.95 22.24
N LEU A 115 2.96 1.24 21.65
CA LEU A 115 3.21 1.01 20.23
C LEU A 115 3.03 -0.47 19.87
N THR A 116 2.12 -0.75 18.96
CA THR A 116 1.89 -2.10 18.44
C THR A 116 2.89 -2.46 17.34
N GLU A 117 3.02 -3.76 17.03
CA GLU A 117 3.87 -4.21 15.92
C GLU A 117 3.40 -3.63 14.57
N ALA A 118 2.08 -3.57 14.35
CA ALA A 118 1.51 -3.02 13.12
C ALA A 118 1.80 -1.53 12.95
N GLU A 119 1.75 -0.76 14.04
CA GLU A 119 2.13 0.66 14.02
C GLU A 119 3.64 0.83 13.84
N PHE A 120 4.46 -0.03 14.45
CA PHE A 120 5.90 -0.01 14.24
C PHE A 120 6.26 -0.24 12.77
N LYS A 121 5.66 -1.27 12.15
CA LYS A 121 5.84 -1.57 10.72
C LYS A 121 5.36 -0.43 9.82
N SER A 122 4.20 0.14 10.08
CA SER A 122 3.67 1.19 9.20
C SER A 122 4.40 2.54 9.31
N ARG A 123 5.03 2.86 10.44
CA ARG A 123 5.61 4.19 10.70
C ARG A 123 7.13 4.22 10.82
N PHE A 124 7.77 3.14 11.26
CA PHE A 124 9.18 3.17 11.71
C PHE A 124 10.08 2.13 11.04
N ALA A 125 9.52 1.11 10.40
CA ALA A 125 10.28 0.10 9.66
C ALA A 125 9.72 0.03 8.24
N LEU A 126 10.46 0.57 7.27
CA LEU A 126 10.11 0.46 5.86
C LEU A 126 11.08 -0.51 5.19
N ASP A 127 10.61 -1.71 4.89
CA ASP A 127 11.30 -2.64 4.02
C ASP A 127 10.85 -2.49 2.56
N HIS A 128 11.51 -3.25 1.66
CA HIS A 128 11.21 -3.17 0.22
C HIS A 128 9.78 -3.58 -0.12
N GLU A 129 9.25 -4.60 0.57
CA GLU A 129 7.90 -5.09 0.32
C GLU A 129 6.86 -4.08 0.85
N GLU A 130 7.10 -3.52 2.03
CA GLU A 130 6.29 -2.46 2.64
C GLU A 130 6.30 -1.19 1.80
N LEU A 131 7.43 -0.84 1.16
CA LEU A 131 7.50 0.25 0.18
C LEU A 131 6.62 -0.01 -1.04
N ILE A 132 6.65 -1.23 -1.59
CA ILE A 132 5.78 -1.62 -2.72
C ILE A 132 4.32 -1.62 -2.31
N GLN A 133 3.99 -2.20 -1.16
CA GLN A 133 2.62 -2.26 -0.64
C GLN A 133 2.09 -0.87 -0.31
N GLY A 134 2.91 -0.01 0.31
CA GLY A 134 2.60 1.40 0.55
C GLY A 134 2.35 2.15 -0.76
N GLY A 135 3.20 1.96 -1.78
CA GLY A 135 2.98 2.52 -3.10
C GLY A 135 1.67 2.06 -3.74
N LYS A 136 1.34 0.76 -3.65
CA LYS A 136 0.06 0.21 -4.11
C LYS A 136 -1.13 0.77 -3.34
N ALA A 137 -1.03 0.89 -2.01
CA ALA A 137 -2.06 1.47 -1.17
C ALA A 137 -2.28 2.94 -1.47
N ILE A 138 -1.23 3.69 -1.80
CA ILE A 138 -1.34 5.08 -2.28
C ILE A 138 -2.06 5.15 -3.63
N LEU A 139 -1.78 4.22 -4.54
CA LEU A 139 -2.47 4.11 -5.84
C LEU A 139 -3.95 3.70 -5.68
N GLN A 140 -4.25 2.81 -4.74
CA GLN A 140 -5.60 2.28 -4.47
C GLN A 140 -6.45 3.21 -3.59
N GLY A 141 -5.83 3.93 -2.65
CA GLY A 141 -6.43 4.79 -1.64
C GLY A 141 -7.06 6.09 -2.16
N GLY A 142 -7.18 6.23 -3.48
CA GLY A 142 -8.13 7.16 -4.09
C GLY A 142 -7.50 8.50 -4.46
N GLY A 143 -7.24 8.64 -5.76
CA GLY A 143 -7.40 9.87 -6.55
C GLY A 143 -6.58 11.08 -6.13
N GLU A 144 -6.85 11.68 -4.97
CA GLU A 144 -6.28 12.93 -4.46
C GLU A 144 -5.02 12.74 -3.60
N LEU A 145 -4.98 11.76 -2.70
CA LEU A 145 -3.88 11.66 -1.73
C LEU A 145 -2.59 11.14 -2.37
N GLY A 146 -2.71 10.15 -3.26
CA GLY A 146 -1.59 9.69 -4.09
C GLY A 146 -1.17 10.69 -5.15
N ALA A 147 -2.11 11.48 -5.64
CA ALA A 147 -1.87 12.62 -6.52
C ALA A 147 -1.01 13.70 -5.85
N VAL A 148 -1.39 14.13 -4.64
CA VAL A 148 -0.67 15.14 -3.86
C VAL A 148 0.75 14.68 -3.50
N LEU A 149 0.92 13.41 -3.11
CA LEU A 149 2.24 12.82 -2.86
C LEU A 149 3.12 12.80 -4.12
N PHE A 150 2.57 12.44 -5.28
CA PHE A 150 3.30 12.49 -6.55
C PHE A 150 3.64 13.91 -7.01
N GLN A 151 2.73 14.87 -6.79
CA GLN A 151 2.97 16.29 -7.06
C GLN A 151 4.13 16.84 -6.21
N ALA A 152 4.22 16.42 -4.95
CA ALA A 152 5.29 16.84 -4.05
C ALA A 152 6.65 16.19 -4.38
N GLY A 153 6.66 14.92 -4.81
CA GLY A 153 7.89 14.16 -5.04
C GLY A 153 8.48 14.20 -6.46
N GLY A 154 7.65 14.42 -7.49
CA GLY A 154 8.05 14.22 -8.90
C GLY A 154 7.97 15.44 -9.82
N GLY A 155 7.61 16.62 -9.31
CA GLY A 155 7.48 17.85 -10.13
C GLY A 155 6.25 17.88 -11.06
N LEU A 156 5.35 16.91 -10.94
CA LEU A 156 4.16 16.75 -11.79
C LEU A 156 2.95 17.55 -11.25
N LYS A 157 3.14 18.82 -10.90
CA LYS A 157 2.12 19.65 -10.23
C LYS A 157 0.75 19.66 -10.92
N ASN A 158 0.68 19.49 -12.24
CA ASN A 158 -0.56 19.75 -12.99
C ASN A 158 -1.30 18.50 -13.48
N LEU A 159 -0.78 17.28 -13.27
CA LEU A 159 -1.36 16.07 -13.89
C LEU A 159 -2.78 15.77 -13.37
N VAL A 160 -3.02 16.08 -12.10
CA VAL A 160 -4.29 15.86 -11.39
C VAL A 160 -5.36 16.84 -11.86
N GLU A 161 -4.95 18.09 -12.09
CA GLU A 161 -5.82 19.14 -12.62
C GLU A 161 -6.22 18.82 -14.07
N VAL A 162 -5.26 18.44 -14.92
CA VAL A 162 -5.52 18.01 -16.30
C VAL A 162 -6.46 16.81 -16.34
N ARG A 163 -6.25 15.81 -15.46
CA ARG A 163 -7.18 14.66 -15.39
C ARG A 163 -8.59 15.08 -15.00
N ARG A 164 -8.74 15.96 -14.01
CA ARG A 164 -10.07 16.47 -13.58
C ARG A 164 -10.76 17.25 -14.69
N GLU A 165 -10.00 18.04 -15.45
CA GLU A 165 -10.50 18.79 -16.59
C GLU A 165 -11.01 17.84 -17.68
N LEU A 166 -10.22 16.81 -18.03
CA LEU A 166 -10.64 15.77 -18.98
C LEU A 166 -11.88 14.98 -18.49
N ASP A 167 -11.94 14.62 -17.21
CA ASP A 167 -13.10 13.93 -16.64
C ASP A 167 -14.36 14.82 -16.71
N ARG A 168 -14.23 16.13 -16.50
CA ARG A 168 -15.33 17.10 -16.64
C ARG A 168 -15.76 17.24 -18.11
N GLU A 169 -14.82 17.38 -19.04
CA GLU A 169 -15.13 17.45 -20.47
C GLU A 169 -15.83 16.19 -20.97
N LEU A 170 -15.37 15.01 -20.52
CA LEU A 170 -16.03 13.74 -20.82
C LEU A 170 -17.47 13.73 -20.32
N ASP A 171 -17.70 14.16 -19.08
CA ASP A 171 -19.03 14.21 -18.47
C ASP A 171 -20.02 15.16 -19.17
N GLU A 172 -19.52 16.27 -19.72
CA GLU A 172 -20.31 17.23 -20.51
C GLU A 172 -20.66 16.68 -21.91
N LEU A 173 -19.74 15.92 -22.51
CA LEU A 173 -19.91 15.35 -23.84
C LEU A 173 -20.77 14.09 -23.80
N PHE A 174 -20.48 13.13 -22.93
CA PHE A 174 -21.11 11.82 -22.90
C PHE A 174 -21.13 11.19 -21.52
N ARG A 175 -22.30 10.70 -21.08
CA ARG A 175 -22.41 9.83 -19.91
C ARG A 175 -23.18 8.56 -20.24
N PRO A 176 -22.68 7.36 -19.84
CA PRO A 176 -23.45 6.14 -19.94
C PRO A 176 -24.79 6.26 -19.21
N GLY A 177 -25.90 6.06 -19.92
CA GLY A 177 -27.26 6.20 -19.37
C GLY A 177 -27.75 7.63 -19.14
N GLY A 178 -26.93 8.65 -19.41
CA GLY A 178 -27.36 10.06 -19.38
C GLY A 178 -28.19 10.43 -20.61
N SER A 179 -29.12 11.37 -20.47
CA SER A 179 -29.91 11.92 -21.59
C SER A 179 -29.54 13.36 -21.96
N LYS A 180 -28.95 14.10 -21.03
CA LYS A 180 -28.59 15.52 -21.18
C LYS A 180 -27.25 15.81 -21.86
N PRO A 181 -26.18 14.99 -21.71
CA PRO A 181 -24.90 15.30 -22.34
C PRO A 181 -25.01 15.45 -23.86
N ARG A 182 -24.16 16.28 -24.46
CA ARG A 182 -24.32 16.74 -25.86
C ARG A 182 -24.41 15.59 -26.86
N ILE A 183 -23.57 14.57 -26.69
CA ILE A 183 -23.56 13.40 -27.58
C ILE A 183 -24.81 12.53 -27.34
N ASN A 184 -25.19 12.30 -26.08
CA ASN A 184 -26.40 11.55 -25.75
C ASN A 184 -27.67 12.21 -26.33
N ALA A 185 -27.80 13.53 -26.18
CA ALA A 185 -28.90 14.31 -26.74
C ALA A 185 -28.92 14.20 -28.27
N GLY A 186 -27.79 14.44 -28.93
CA GLY A 186 -27.68 14.33 -30.39
C GLY A 186 -27.99 12.92 -30.93
N LEU A 187 -27.63 11.86 -30.19
CA LEU A 187 -28.01 10.49 -30.55
C LEU A 187 -29.53 10.25 -30.43
N SER A 188 -30.18 10.87 -29.44
CA SER A 188 -31.64 10.83 -29.29
C SER A 188 -32.33 11.54 -30.45
N ASP A 189 -31.88 12.76 -30.78
CA ASP A 189 -32.43 13.56 -31.88
C ASP A 189 -32.26 12.85 -33.23
N LEU A 190 -31.10 12.24 -33.46
CA LEU A 190 -30.84 11.45 -34.67
C LEU A 190 -31.78 10.24 -34.77
N LYS A 191 -32.08 9.58 -33.64
CA LYS A 191 -32.99 8.44 -33.61
C LYS A 191 -34.42 8.90 -33.94
N GLU A 192 -34.87 10.01 -33.36
CA GLU A 192 -36.18 10.59 -33.65
C GLU A 192 -36.31 11.01 -35.12
N ALA A 193 -35.32 11.72 -35.65
CA ALA A 193 -35.30 12.13 -37.06
C ALA A 193 -35.35 10.92 -38.02
N ASN A 194 -34.67 9.83 -37.70
CA ASN A 194 -34.74 8.60 -38.50
C ASN A 194 -36.11 7.92 -38.43
N GLU A 195 -36.78 7.95 -37.28
CA GLU A 195 -38.16 7.46 -37.14
C GLU A 195 -39.16 8.31 -37.93
N VAL A 196 -39.04 9.64 -37.88
CA VAL A 196 -39.87 10.54 -38.71
C VAL A 196 -39.64 10.27 -40.19
N LYS A 197 -38.37 10.21 -40.63
CA LYS A 197 -38.02 9.86 -42.01
C LYS A 197 -38.67 8.54 -42.44
N ARG A 198 -38.62 7.51 -41.60
CA ARG A 198 -39.23 6.21 -41.90
C ARG A 198 -40.75 6.28 -42.04
N LYS A 199 -41.43 7.12 -41.24
CA LYS A 199 -42.89 7.27 -41.28
C LYS A 199 -43.39 8.17 -42.40
N THR A 200 -42.62 9.17 -42.80
CA THR A 200 -43.02 10.15 -43.82
C THR A 200 -42.68 9.70 -45.24
N VAL A 201 -41.73 8.77 -45.39
CA VAL A 201 -41.41 8.18 -46.70
C VAL A 201 -42.50 7.19 -47.08
N LEU A 202 -43.29 7.53 -48.09
CA LEU A 202 -44.19 6.59 -48.75
C LEU A 202 -43.35 5.58 -49.55
N HIS A 203 -43.51 4.30 -49.27
CA HIS A 203 -42.74 3.29 -49.98
C HIS A 203 -43.14 3.28 -51.47
N SER A 204 -42.18 3.12 -52.38
CA SER A 204 -42.45 3.20 -53.82
C SER A 204 -43.50 2.18 -54.29
N SER A 205 -43.63 1.05 -53.59
CA SER A 205 -44.67 0.04 -53.81
C SER A 205 -46.07 0.54 -53.43
N GLU A 206 -46.23 1.20 -52.28
CA GLU A 206 -47.52 1.78 -51.85
C GLU A 206 -47.94 2.91 -52.79
N TRP A 207 -46.99 3.76 -53.22
CA TRP A 207 -47.29 4.78 -54.22
C TRP A 207 -47.79 4.17 -55.53
N LEU A 208 -47.14 3.09 -55.99
CA LEU A 208 -47.50 2.43 -57.24
C LEU A 208 -48.89 1.80 -57.16
N GLU A 209 -49.22 1.15 -56.04
CA GLU A 209 -50.57 0.61 -55.77
C GLU A 209 -51.64 1.70 -55.75
N HIS A 210 -51.37 2.82 -55.08
CA HIS A 210 -52.32 3.94 -55.05
C HIS A 210 -52.50 4.59 -56.43
N ASP A 211 -51.43 4.73 -57.23
CA ASP A 211 -51.53 5.29 -58.57
C ASP A 211 -52.18 4.32 -59.57
N THR A 212 -51.94 3.01 -59.48
CA THR A 212 -52.68 2.01 -60.29
C THR A 212 -54.15 2.01 -59.95
N ALA A 213 -54.51 1.97 -58.65
CA ALA A 213 -55.91 2.05 -58.21
C ALA A 213 -56.60 3.33 -58.69
N ARG A 214 -55.91 4.48 -58.64
CA ARG A 214 -56.42 5.75 -59.18
C ARG A 214 -56.65 5.69 -60.69
N ARG A 215 -55.71 5.12 -61.45
CA ARG A 215 -55.82 4.99 -62.91
C ARG A 215 -56.94 4.03 -63.32
N GLU A 216 -57.17 2.96 -62.56
CA GLU A 216 -58.26 2.01 -62.81
C GLU A 216 -59.63 2.64 -62.51
N ALA A 217 -59.76 3.37 -61.40
CA ALA A 217 -60.99 4.08 -61.07
C ALA A 217 -61.34 5.17 -62.10
N ALA A 218 -60.33 5.82 -62.68
CA ALA A 218 -60.54 6.83 -63.74
C ALA A 218 -60.90 6.25 -65.12
N ARG A 219 -60.81 4.92 -65.30
CA ARG A 219 -61.19 4.22 -66.54
C ARG A 219 -62.59 3.59 -66.50
N ARG A 220 -63.26 3.61 -65.34
CA ARG A 220 -64.67 3.23 -65.19
C ARG A 220 -65.57 4.44 -65.34
#